data_AF-A0A5C6SEZ5-F1
#
_entry.id   AF-A0A5C6SEZ5-F1
#
_cell.length_a   1.000
_cell.length_b   1.000
_cell.length_c   1.000
_cell.angle_alpha   90.00
_cell.angle_beta   90.00
_cell.angle_gamma   90.00
#
_symmetry.space_group_name_H-M   'P 1'
#
loop_
_entity.id
_entity.type
_entity.pdbx_description
1 polymer ?
#
loop_
_entity_poly.entity_id
_entity_poly.type
_entity_poly.pdbx_seq_one_letter_code
_entity_poly.pdbx_strand_id
1 'polypeptide(L)'
;MDSTLTWKQHIDEIQRKVTNTVNALSSLGGSTWGVTMREMRNIYKGVAVPQMMYACSAWSNANWRTRDKPYTERTLSKLQSLQARASRVISGAYKAASIPALDVETYLLPVEQQIFKHNVDTLGRVGPAERRHTEEEARRNKKKSPRRAIEQAIRDRQGPDIRRQERIVPYIVPPWWQGPQTFIETNTEEAQIKHEQIIQDEPDAIHIYTDGSGIGGHIGAAAVCTTTQETKSAYMGDDTTSTVYAGELQGISLALQIAQEDRSRGNSRSKVLIYTDNQAAIRSTAKPKGKSGAYLLRSIAKQIDELQLQGLNTEIRWVPAHIGIQGNEEADRAAKEATGWREGDLTGPKAAEPQQLYPLRSTMKTWSHKETITSWERDWISETRGRASFRHTPKPSRKVLDLHDGLSKKHSALLTQLRTEKIGLKDFLYNRKVPGISSNRCPCGSDRQTVAHVLLRCRQHRQLRDQELGRLRGRNNLRKLLSERKAAAKAIKFIELTQILGQFQDRDLNRQS
;
A
#
# COMPACT_ATOMS: atom_id res chain seq x y z
N MET A 1 -18.71 5.42 -32.17
CA MET A 1 -18.81 5.68 -30.71
C MET A 1 -19.95 4.87 -30.13
N ASP A 2 -19.80 4.33 -28.91
CA ASP A 2 -20.88 3.61 -28.22
C ASP A 2 -21.92 4.61 -27.68
N SER A 3 -22.98 4.84 -28.47
CA SER A 3 -24.07 5.77 -28.14
C SER A 3 -24.85 5.39 -26.88
N THR A 4 -24.71 4.13 -26.43
CA THR A 4 -25.42 3.59 -25.26
C THR A 4 -24.58 3.57 -23.99
N LEU A 5 -23.28 3.89 -24.08
CA LEU A 5 -22.30 3.84 -22.99
C LEU A 5 -22.32 2.49 -22.26
N THR A 6 -22.47 1.39 -23.01
CA THR A 6 -22.39 0.03 -22.48
C THR A 6 -20.95 -0.42 -22.26
N TRP A 7 -20.00 0.23 -22.93
CA TRP A 7 -18.57 -0.06 -22.93
C TRP A 7 -18.24 -1.47 -23.41
N LYS A 8 -19.16 -2.16 -24.08
CA LYS A 8 -18.95 -3.53 -24.55
C LYS A 8 -17.72 -3.63 -25.44
N GLN A 9 -17.64 -2.79 -26.47
CA GLN A 9 -16.49 -2.73 -27.39
C GLN A 9 -15.18 -2.43 -26.66
N HIS A 10 -15.21 -1.54 -25.67
CA HIS A 10 -14.04 -1.21 -24.84
C HIS A 10 -13.57 -2.40 -24.01
N ILE A 11 -14.49 -3.12 -23.36
CA ILE A 11 -14.17 -4.32 -22.57
C ILE A 11 -13.67 -5.45 -23.47
N ASP A 12 -14.22 -5.62 -24.67
CA ASP A 12 -13.76 -6.61 -25.65
C ASP A 12 -12.33 -6.28 -26.15
N GLU A 13 -12.03 -4.99 -26.34
CA GLU A 13 -10.69 -4.53 -26.70
C GLU A 13 -9.68 -4.70 -25.56
N ILE A 14 -10.06 -4.41 -24.31
CA ILE A 14 -9.27 -4.75 -23.12
C ILE A 14 -8.98 -6.26 -23.10
N GLN A 15 -10.00 -7.08 -23.30
CA GLN A 15 -9.85 -8.54 -23.31
C GLN A 15 -8.86 -9.00 -24.37
N ARG A 16 -8.93 -8.44 -25.58
CA ARG A 16 -8.01 -8.73 -26.68
C ARG A 16 -6.57 -8.35 -26.31
N LYS A 17 -6.34 -7.11 -25.87
CA LYS A 17 -5.00 -6.61 -25.49
C LYS A 17 -4.37 -7.41 -24.35
N VAL A 18 -5.13 -7.63 -23.28
CA VAL A 18 -4.64 -8.36 -22.10
C VAL A 18 -4.40 -9.83 -22.44
N THR A 19 -5.24 -10.44 -23.28
CA THR A 19 -5.01 -11.80 -23.77
C THR A 19 -3.69 -11.90 -24.52
N ASN A 20 -3.39 -10.95 -25.42
CA ASN A 20 -2.11 -10.92 -26.13
C ASN A 20 -0.93 -10.76 -25.17
N THR A 21 -1.04 -9.87 -24.18
CA THR A 21 -0.03 -9.70 -23.14
C THR A 21 0.18 -10.98 -22.33
N VAL A 22 -0.89 -11.69 -21.96
CA VAL A 22 -0.79 -12.96 -21.22
C VAL A 22 -0.23 -14.09 -22.09
N ASN A 23 -0.52 -14.10 -23.39
CA ASN A 23 0.11 -15.02 -24.35
C ASN A 23 1.63 -14.78 -24.42
N ALA A 24 2.05 -13.51 -24.55
CA ALA A 24 3.47 -13.14 -24.51
C ALA A 24 4.11 -13.47 -23.15
N LEU A 25 3.40 -13.26 -22.04
CA LEU A 25 3.89 -13.69 -20.72
C LEU A 25 4.11 -15.21 -20.66
N SER A 26 3.26 -15.98 -21.34
CA SER A 26 3.37 -17.44 -21.42
C SER A 26 4.54 -17.91 -22.29
N SER A 27 5.11 -17.06 -23.16
CA SER A 27 6.33 -17.40 -23.90
C SER A 27 7.60 -17.20 -23.09
N LEU A 28 7.54 -16.45 -21.98
CA LEU A 28 8.66 -16.27 -21.04
C LEU A 28 8.82 -17.44 -20.06
N GLY A 29 7.91 -18.41 -20.09
CA GLY A 29 8.03 -19.65 -19.33
C GLY A 29 6.75 -20.48 -19.30
N GLY A 30 6.93 -21.80 -19.19
CA GLY A 30 5.85 -22.77 -19.01
C GLY A 30 5.51 -23.03 -17.54
N SER A 31 4.86 -24.16 -17.28
CA SER A 31 4.56 -24.62 -15.91
C SER A 31 5.82 -25.03 -15.14
N THR A 32 6.88 -25.47 -15.83
CA THR A 32 8.10 -26.04 -15.20
C THR A 32 9.40 -25.36 -15.61
N TRP A 33 9.38 -24.39 -16.52
CA TRP A 33 10.60 -23.73 -17.02
C TRP A 33 10.37 -22.25 -17.28
N GLY A 34 11.45 -21.48 -17.38
CA GLY A 34 11.44 -20.05 -17.69
C GLY A 34 11.62 -19.16 -16.46
N VAL A 35 11.24 -17.89 -16.60
CA VAL A 35 11.50 -16.85 -15.58
C VAL A 35 10.75 -17.13 -14.26
N THR A 36 11.25 -16.55 -13.17
CA THR A 36 10.72 -16.82 -11.84
C THR A 36 9.28 -16.33 -11.68
N MET A 37 8.55 -16.90 -10.70
CA MET A 37 7.18 -16.49 -10.37
C MET A 37 7.08 -14.98 -10.09
N ARG A 38 8.06 -14.42 -9.35
CA ARG A 38 8.07 -12.98 -9.00
C ARG A 38 8.28 -12.09 -10.22
N GLU A 39 9.18 -12.47 -11.13
CA GLU A 39 9.43 -11.72 -12.37
C GLU A 39 8.19 -11.71 -13.26
N MET A 40 7.57 -12.89 -13.50
CA MET A 40 6.30 -12.95 -14.26
C MET A 40 5.22 -12.08 -13.64
N ARG A 41 5.10 -12.11 -12.30
CA ARG A 41 4.15 -11.28 -11.57
C ARG A 41 4.44 -9.79 -11.74
N ASN A 42 5.70 -9.38 -11.68
CA ASN A 42 6.08 -7.98 -11.86
C ASN A 42 5.76 -7.49 -13.29
N ILE A 43 6.03 -8.31 -14.31
CA ILE A 43 5.68 -8.01 -15.70
C ILE A 43 4.15 -7.87 -15.85
N TYR A 44 3.37 -8.81 -15.33
CA TYR A 44 1.90 -8.74 -15.35
C TYR A 44 1.38 -7.44 -14.71
N LYS A 45 1.90 -7.10 -13.51
CA LYS A 45 1.52 -5.87 -12.81
C LYS A 45 1.93 -4.60 -13.55
N GLY A 46 3.06 -4.61 -14.25
CA GLY A 46 3.58 -3.47 -14.99
C GLY A 46 2.90 -3.25 -16.35
N VAL A 47 2.38 -4.31 -16.98
CA VAL A 47 1.89 -4.26 -18.37
C VAL A 47 0.39 -4.58 -18.48
N ALA A 48 -0.05 -5.72 -17.95
CA ALA A 48 -1.43 -6.19 -18.13
C ALA A 48 -2.42 -5.43 -17.22
N VAL A 49 -2.06 -5.16 -15.97
CA VAL A 49 -2.93 -4.42 -15.04
C VAL A 49 -3.25 -3.00 -15.56
N PRO A 50 -2.28 -2.20 -16.03
CA PRO A 50 -2.59 -0.91 -16.66
C PRO A 50 -3.52 -1.02 -17.88
N GLN A 51 -3.37 -2.06 -18.71
CA GLN A 51 -4.28 -2.32 -19.84
C GLN A 51 -5.71 -2.62 -19.34
N MET A 52 -5.84 -3.46 -18.31
CA MET A 52 -7.14 -3.79 -17.70
C MET A 52 -7.82 -2.57 -17.06
N MET A 53 -7.03 -1.69 -16.42
CA MET A 53 -7.54 -0.54 -15.68
C MET A 53 -7.66 0.72 -16.55
N TYR A 54 -7.33 0.65 -17.84
CA TYR A 54 -7.42 1.79 -18.73
C TYR A 54 -8.87 2.32 -18.82
N ALA A 55 -9.03 3.62 -18.57
CA ALA A 55 -10.30 4.33 -18.49
C ALA A 55 -11.30 3.77 -17.44
N CYS A 56 -10.81 3.04 -16.42
CA CYS A 56 -11.64 2.43 -15.38
C CYS A 56 -12.58 3.41 -14.69
N SER A 57 -12.09 4.61 -14.35
CA SER A 57 -12.91 5.67 -13.75
C SER A 57 -14.13 6.07 -14.59
N ALA A 58 -14.11 5.86 -15.90
CA ALA A 58 -15.25 6.11 -16.79
C ALA A 58 -16.14 4.87 -16.92
N TRP A 59 -15.62 3.74 -17.42
CA TRP A 59 -16.46 2.58 -17.77
C TRP A 59 -16.98 1.83 -16.54
N SER A 60 -16.26 1.84 -15.42
CA SER A 60 -16.65 1.10 -14.21
C SER A 60 -17.72 1.82 -13.40
N ASN A 61 -18.32 2.87 -13.95
CA ASN A 61 -19.38 3.66 -13.30
C ASN A 61 -20.51 4.00 -14.28
N ALA A 62 -20.45 3.46 -15.50
CA ALA A 62 -21.32 3.85 -16.59
C ALA A 62 -22.59 3.02 -16.70
N ASN A 63 -22.80 2.07 -15.79
CA ASN A 63 -23.98 1.22 -15.83
C ASN A 63 -25.21 1.92 -15.21
N TRP A 64 -25.63 3.03 -15.81
CA TRP A 64 -26.79 3.84 -15.39
C TRP A 64 -28.12 3.08 -15.38
N ARG A 65 -28.17 1.91 -16.03
CA ARG A 65 -29.35 1.03 -16.12
C ARG A 65 -29.52 0.14 -14.89
N THR A 66 -28.45 -0.24 -14.22
CA THR A 66 -28.51 -0.97 -12.94
C THR A 66 -28.29 0.03 -11.83
N ARG A 67 -29.37 0.44 -11.15
CA ARG A 67 -29.36 1.57 -10.21
C ARG A 67 -28.25 1.51 -9.13
N ASP A 68 -27.71 0.32 -8.84
CA ASP A 68 -26.84 0.13 -7.66
C ASP A 68 -25.49 -0.56 -7.94
N LYS A 69 -25.14 -0.94 -9.17
CA LYS A 69 -23.86 -1.64 -9.46
C LYS A 69 -22.93 -0.82 -10.38
N PRO A 70 -21.63 -0.68 -10.02
CA PRO A 70 -20.65 0.09 -10.79
C PRO A 70 -20.44 -0.46 -12.23
N TYR A 71 -20.48 -1.78 -12.38
CA TYR A 71 -20.28 -2.51 -13.64
C TYR A 71 -21.18 -3.75 -13.70
N THR A 72 -21.35 -4.32 -14.90
CA THR A 72 -22.08 -5.59 -15.06
C THR A 72 -21.27 -6.76 -14.50
N GLU A 73 -21.96 -7.79 -13.99
CA GLU A 73 -21.33 -9.05 -13.57
C GLU A 73 -20.57 -9.74 -14.71
N ARG A 74 -21.05 -9.57 -15.95
CA ARG A 74 -20.37 -10.08 -17.16
C ARG A 74 -19.02 -9.39 -17.37
N THR A 75 -18.95 -8.07 -17.21
CA THR A 75 -17.69 -7.30 -17.30
C THR A 75 -16.72 -7.77 -16.23
N LEU A 76 -17.18 -7.88 -14.98
CA LEU A 76 -16.35 -8.34 -13.88
C LEU A 76 -15.80 -9.74 -14.14
N SER A 77 -16.67 -10.68 -14.51
CA SER A 77 -16.31 -12.07 -14.77
C SER A 77 -15.26 -12.19 -15.88
N LYS A 78 -15.34 -11.36 -16.93
CA LYS A 78 -14.32 -11.30 -18.00
C LYS A 78 -12.96 -10.86 -17.44
N LEU A 79 -12.92 -9.77 -16.67
CA LEU A 79 -11.68 -9.26 -16.10
C LEU A 79 -11.06 -10.21 -15.06
N GLN A 80 -11.89 -10.82 -14.20
CA GLN A 80 -11.45 -11.87 -13.27
C GLN A 80 -10.89 -13.09 -14.00
N SER A 81 -11.50 -13.48 -15.12
CA SER A 81 -11.01 -14.59 -15.94
C SER A 81 -9.65 -14.29 -16.58
N LEU A 82 -9.42 -13.05 -17.02
CA LEU A 82 -8.12 -12.59 -17.53
C LEU A 82 -7.04 -12.64 -16.43
N GLN A 83 -7.34 -12.10 -15.25
CA GLN A 83 -6.42 -12.18 -14.10
C GLN A 83 -6.16 -13.64 -13.73
N ALA A 84 -7.19 -14.48 -13.60
CA ALA A 84 -7.01 -15.89 -13.27
C ALA A 84 -6.18 -16.65 -14.31
N ARG A 85 -6.29 -16.28 -15.59
CA ARG A 85 -5.41 -16.83 -16.65
C ARG A 85 -3.96 -16.42 -16.40
N ALA A 86 -3.70 -15.14 -16.17
CA ALA A 86 -2.37 -14.64 -15.86
C ALA A 86 -1.80 -15.26 -14.57
N SER A 87 -2.59 -15.35 -13.50
CA SER A 87 -2.17 -15.95 -12.22
C SER A 87 -1.76 -17.41 -12.37
N ARG A 88 -2.40 -18.18 -13.26
CA ARG A 88 -1.98 -19.55 -13.58
C ARG A 88 -0.66 -19.60 -14.32
N VAL A 89 -0.44 -18.70 -15.28
CA VAL A 89 0.87 -18.57 -15.97
C VAL A 89 1.95 -18.20 -14.96
N ILE A 90 1.70 -17.22 -14.09
CA ILE A 90 2.62 -16.75 -13.04
C ILE A 90 2.98 -17.88 -12.06
N SER A 91 1.98 -18.60 -11.56
CA SER A 91 2.17 -19.55 -10.47
C SER A 91 2.37 -21.00 -10.90
N GLY A 92 2.08 -21.36 -12.16
CA GLY A 92 2.05 -22.77 -12.58
C GLY A 92 0.91 -23.59 -11.97
N ALA A 93 -0.10 -22.91 -11.40
CA ALA A 93 -1.28 -23.54 -10.84
C ALA A 93 -2.16 -24.19 -11.93
N TYR A 94 -2.83 -25.29 -11.57
CA TYR A 94 -3.77 -25.96 -12.46
C TYR A 94 -5.00 -25.08 -12.76
N LYS A 95 -5.64 -25.33 -13.91
CA LYS A 95 -6.93 -24.70 -14.28
C LYS A 95 -8.00 -24.88 -13.18
N ALA A 96 -7.88 -25.96 -12.42
CA ALA A 96 -8.71 -26.33 -11.29
C ALA A 96 -8.62 -25.39 -10.06
N ALA A 97 -7.55 -24.60 -9.94
CA ALA A 97 -7.41 -23.63 -8.86
C ALA A 97 -8.46 -22.52 -9.02
N SER A 98 -9.13 -22.17 -7.92
CA SER A 98 -10.15 -21.12 -7.91
C SER A 98 -9.50 -19.73 -7.99
N ILE A 99 -10.24 -18.76 -8.50
CA ILE A 99 -9.77 -17.37 -8.62
C ILE A 99 -9.31 -16.80 -7.26
N PRO A 100 -10.08 -16.94 -6.16
CA PRO A 100 -9.64 -16.44 -4.85
C PRO A 100 -8.34 -17.09 -4.36
N ALA A 101 -8.14 -18.39 -4.60
CA ALA A 101 -6.89 -19.05 -4.24
C ALA A 101 -5.72 -18.54 -5.08
N LEU A 102 -5.93 -18.32 -6.39
CA LEU A 102 -4.93 -17.75 -7.28
C LEU A 102 -4.54 -16.33 -6.85
N ASP A 103 -5.50 -15.48 -6.51
CA ASP A 103 -5.25 -14.11 -6.03
C ASP A 103 -4.42 -14.11 -4.75
N VAL A 104 -4.70 -15.05 -3.81
CA VAL A 104 -3.91 -15.21 -2.58
C VAL A 104 -2.51 -15.75 -2.85
N GLU A 105 -2.36 -16.86 -3.59
CA GLU A 105 -1.05 -17.48 -3.85
C GLU A 105 -0.13 -16.58 -4.69
N THR A 106 -0.70 -15.77 -5.59
CA THR A 106 0.06 -14.78 -6.37
C THR A 106 0.12 -13.42 -5.71
N TYR A 107 -0.54 -13.23 -4.56
CA TYR A 107 -0.73 -11.93 -3.90
C TYR A 107 -1.12 -10.82 -4.89
N LEU A 108 -2.07 -11.11 -5.79
CA LEU A 108 -2.67 -10.14 -6.69
C LEU A 108 -3.99 -9.70 -6.06
N LEU A 109 -4.17 -8.39 -5.91
CA LEU A 109 -5.40 -7.82 -5.38
C LEU A 109 -6.57 -8.30 -6.28
N PRO A 110 -7.73 -8.71 -5.76
CA PRO A 110 -8.83 -9.11 -6.63
C PRO A 110 -9.32 -7.92 -7.47
N VAL A 111 -9.93 -8.22 -8.61
CA VAL A 111 -10.20 -7.24 -9.67
C VAL A 111 -11.12 -6.12 -9.19
N GLU A 112 -12.12 -6.44 -8.38
CA GLU A 112 -13.07 -5.50 -7.78
C GLU A 112 -12.35 -4.45 -6.93
N GLN A 113 -11.43 -4.90 -6.08
CA GLN A 113 -10.62 -4.03 -5.23
C GLN A 113 -9.61 -3.22 -6.06
N GLN A 114 -9.08 -3.76 -7.16
CA GLN A 114 -8.25 -2.99 -8.10
C GLN A 114 -9.05 -1.86 -8.77
N ILE A 115 -10.26 -2.14 -9.24
CA ILE A 115 -11.18 -1.15 -9.83
C ILE A 115 -11.48 -0.04 -8.83
N PHE A 116 -11.88 -0.43 -7.61
CA PHE A 116 -12.16 0.52 -6.54
C PHE A 116 -10.94 1.40 -6.24
N LYS A 117 -9.77 0.78 -6.02
CA LYS A 117 -8.53 1.51 -5.76
C LYS A 117 -8.19 2.49 -6.88
N HIS A 118 -8.28 2.05 -8.12
CA HIS A 118 -7.98 2.88 -9.29
C HIS A 118 -8.90 4.09 -9.37
N ASN A 119 -10.19 3.90 -9.07
CA ASN A 119 -11.17 4.99 -9.09
C ASN A 119 -10.90 6.03 -8.00
N VAL A 120 -10.59 5.59 -6.77
CA VAL A 120 -10.22 6.51 -5.68
C VAL A 120 -8.93 7.26 -6.01
N ASP A 121 -7.90 6.56 -6.48
CA ASP A 121 -6.62 7.17 -6.84
C ASP A 121 -6.77 8.16 -8.02
N THR A 122 -7.71 7.90 -8.93
CA THR A 122 -8.03 8.80 -10.05
C THR A 122 -8.71 10.07 -9.55
N LEU A 123 -9.75 9.95 -8.72
CA LEU A 123 -10.39 11.14 -8.19
C LEU A 123 -9.45 11.95 -7.29
N GLY A 124 -8.62 11.28 -6.48
CA GLY A 124 -7.61 11.96 -5.66
C GLY A 124 -6.60 12.77 -6.48
N ARG A 125 -6.35 12.38 -7.74
CA ARG A 125 -5.51 13.15 -8.69
C ARG A 125 -6.25 14.33 -9.30
N VAL A 126 -7.51 14.12 -9.68
CA VAL A 126 -8.36 15.18 -10.27
C VAL A 126 -8.68 16.24 -9.21
N GLY A 127 -8.74 15.85 -7.94
CA GLY A 127 -9.04 16.74 -6.82
C GLY A 127 -10.53 17.08 -6.71
N PRO A 128 -10.90 18.10 -5.93
CA PRO A 128 -12.28 18.57 -5.82
C PRO A 128 -12.79 19.12 -7.15
N ALA A 129 -14.07 18.92 -7.47
CA ALA A 129 -14.69 19.55 -8.62
C ALA A 129 -14.81 21.07 -8.38
N GLU A 130 -14.58 21.89 -9.40
CA GLU A 130 -14.92 23.31 -9.33
C GLU A 130 -16.40 23.44 -8.99
N ARG A 131 -16.74 24.32 -8.04
CA ARG A 131 -18.11 24.61 -7.61
C ARG A 131 -18.89 25.25 -8.77
N ARG A 132 -19.28 24.46 -9.77
CA ARG A 132 -20.24 24.84 -10.78
C ARG A 132 -21.36 23.80 -10.73
N HIS A 133 -22.53 24.30 -10.35
CA HIS A 133 -23.83 23.62 -10.19
C HIS A 133 -24.12 23.09 -8.77
N THR A 134 -24.99 23.85 -8.09
CA THR A 134 -25.64 23.55 -6.82
C THR A 134 -26.31 22.18 -6.83
N GLU A 135 -26.46 21.57 -5.66
CA GLU A 135 -27.15 20.29 -5.47
C GLU A 135 -28.61 20.30 -5.98
N GLU A 136 -29.16 21.48 -6.24
CA GLU A 136 -30.49 21.70 -6.83
C GLU A 136 -30.59 21.25 -8.30
N GLU A 137 -29.56 21.45 -9.13
CA GLU A 137 -29.58 20.94 -10.51
C GLU A 137 -29.33 19.43 -10.58
N ALA A 138 -28.64 18.88 -9.58
CA ALA A 138 -28.40 17.45 -9.45
C ALA A 138 -29.69 16.64 -9.27
N ARG A 139 -30.69 17.21 -8.57
CA ARG A 139 -32.00 16.59 -8.36
C ARG A 139 -32.83 16.50 -9.65
N ARG A 140 -32.58 17.37 -10.63
CA ARG A 140 -33.29 17.39 -11.93
C ARG A 140 -32.76 16.35 -12.93
N ASN A 141 -31.52 15.88 -12.77
CA ASN A 141 -30.89 14.96 -13.72
C ASN A 141 -30.90 13.50 -13.23
N LYS A 142 -31.71 12.63 -13.85
CA LYS A 142 -31.85 11.18 -13.52
C LYS A 142 -30.56 10.34 -13.66
N LYS A 143 -29.46 10.86 -14.21
CA LYS A 143 -28.22 10.11 -14.49
C LYS A 143 -27.09 10.50 -13.54
N LYS A 144 -26.60 9.53 -12.74
CA LYS A 144 -25.44 9.70 -11.85
C LYS A 144 -24.15 9.77 -12.71
N SER A 145 -23.35 10.82 -12.55
CA SER A 145 -22.06 10.92 -13.25
C SER A 145 -21.02 9.94 -12.68
N PRO A 146 -20.00 9.52 -13.45
CA PRO A 146 -18.94 8.64 -12.96
C PRO A 146 -18.26 9.16 -11.69
N ARG A 147 -17.97 10.46 -11.63
CA ARG A 147 -17.40 11.10 -10.44
C ARG A 147 -18.32 10.94 -9.23
N ARG A 148 -19.63 11.23 -9.36
CA ARG A 148 -20.61 11.08 -8.26
C ARG A 148 -20.76 9.63 -7.83
N ALA A 149 -20.65 8.67 -8.75
CA ALA A 149 -20.68 7.25 -8.43
C ALA A 149 -19.49 6.85 -7.55
N ILE A 150 -18.28 7.27 -7.91
CA ILE A 150 -17.07 7.00 -7.12
C ILE A 150 -17.12 7.75 -5.78
N GLU A 151 -17.55 9.01 -5.75
CA GLU A 151 -17.75 9.78 -4.51
C GLU A 151 -18.73 9.09 -3.55
N GLN A 152 -19.81 8.51 -4.07
CA GLN A 152 -20.73 7.72 -3.26
C GLN A 152 -20.05 6.45 -2.75
N ALA A 153 -19.34 5.70 -3.61
CA ALA A 153 -18.66 4.47 -3.21
C ALA A 153 -17.57 4.70 -2.14
N ILE A 154 -16.93 5.88 -2.14
CA ILE A 154 -16.01 6.29 -1.08
C ILE A 154 -16.78 6.54 0.22
N ARG A 155 -17.89 7.30 0.16
CA ARG A 155 -18.73 7.59 1.32
C ARG A 155 -19.37 6.35 1.94
N ASP A 156 -19.86 5.43 1.12
CA ASP A 156 -20.46 4.16 1.57
C ASP A 156 -19.44 3.30 2.35
N ARG A 157 -18.15 3.50 2.11
CA ARG A 157 -17.04 2.84 2.83
C ARG A 157 -16.39 3.72 3.89
N GLN A 158 -17.07 4.81 4.30
CA GLN A 158 -16.60 5.75 5.32
C GLN A 158 -15.21 6.33 4.98
N GLY A 159 -14.99 6.63 3.70
CA GLY A 159 -13.74 7.24 3.24
C GLY A 159 -13.71 8.77 3.33
N PRO A 160 -12.54 9.38 3.05
CA PRO A 160 -12.37 10.82 3.09
C PRO A 160 -13.33 11.57 2.18
N ASP A 161 -13.79 12.75 2.61
CA ASP A 161 -14.59 13.63 1.77
C ASP A 161 -13.70 14.33 0.74
N ILE A 162 -13.77 13.84 -0.50
CA ILE A 162 -12.99 14.39 -1.61
C ILE A 162 -13.35 15.83 -1.97
N ARG A 163 -14.55 16.30 -1.60
CA ARG A 163 -14.96 17.68 -1.87
C ARG A 163 -14.19 18.68 -1.01
N ARG A 164 -13.67 18.22 0.13
CA ARG A 164 -12.81 18.98 1.03
C ARG A 164 -11.33 18.74 0.78
N GLN A 165 -10.96 17.84 -0.15
CA GLN A 165 -9.56 17.52 -0.41
C GLN A 165 -8.76 18.78 -0.81
N GLU A 166 -7.50 18.82 -0.39
CA GLU A 166 -6.57 19.88 -0.79
C GLU A 166 -6.53 20.08 -2.32
N ARG A 167 -6.44 21.35 -2.75
CA ARG A 167 -6.19 21.70 -4.15
C ARG A 167 -4.68 21.81 -4.37
N ILE A 168 -4.13 20.86 -5.13
CA ILE A 168 -2.70 20.85 -5.47
C ILE A 168 -2.49 21.62 -6.77
N VAL A 169 -1.84 22.78 -6.68
CA VAL A 169 -1.39 23.52 -7.87
C VAL A 169 -0.07 22.97 -8.40
N PRO A 170 0.22 23.06 -9.71
CA PRO A 170 1.47 22.58 -10.27
C PRO A 170 2.72 23.26 -9.69
N TYR A 171 2.66 24.59 -9.53
CA TYR A 171 3.74 25.42 -8.99
C TYR A 171 3.24 26.18 -7.77
N ILE A 172 3.92 26.02 -6.63
CA ILE A 172 3.54 26.68 -5.37
C ILE A 172 4.11 28.10 -5.32
N VAL A 173 5.35 28.24 -5.79
CA VAL A 173 6.13 29.48 -5.83
C VAL A 173 6.66 29.70 -7.26
N PRO A 174 6.95 30.94 -7.66
CA PRO A 174 7.58 31.20 -8.96
C PRO A 174 9.01 30.62 -9.02
N PRO A 175 9.57 30.37 -10.22
CA PRO A 175 10.90 29.76 -10.38
C PRO A 175 12.06 30.55 -9.75
N TRP A 176 11.91 31.86 -9.60
CA TRP A 176 12.92 32.76 -9.00
C TRP A 176 12.71 32.99 -7.50
N TRP A 177 11.72 32.34 -6.88
CA TRP A 177 11.51 32.44 -5.44
C TRP A 177 12.71 31.85 -4.68
N GLN A 178 13.20 32.61 -3.71
CA GLN A 178 14.28 32.19 -2.83
C GLN A 178 13.68 31.75 -1.49
N GLY A 179 13.81 30.47 -1.19
CA GLY A 179 13.32 29.92 0.07
C GLY A 179 14.23 30.24 1.25
N PRO A 180 13.86 29.75 2.45
CA PRO A 180 14.69 29.91 3.64
C PRO A 180 16.05 29.23 3.43
N GLN A 181 17.07 29.71 4.13
CA GLN A 181 18.33 29.01 4.20
C GLN A 181 18.13 27.70 4.97
N THR A 182 18.73 26.61 4.48
CA THR A 182 18.54 25.29 5.08
C THR A 182 19.86 24.59 5.36
N PHE A 183 19.93 23.96 6.53
CA PHE A 183 21.12 23.25 6.99
C PHE A 183 20.74 21.84 7.42
N ILE A 184 21.33 20.85 6.75
CA ILE A 184 21.15 19.43 7.08
C ILE A 184 22.55 18.84 7.19
N GLU A 185 22.97 18.56 8.42
CA GLU A 185 24.29 18.01 8.68
C GLU A 185 24.41 16.53 8.30
N THR A 186 25.64 16.09 8.12
CA THR A 186 25.92 14.74 7.60
C THR A 186 25.63 13.65 8.62
N ASN A 187 25.77 13.96 9.90
CA ASN A 187 25.60 13.03 11.01
C ASN A 187 25.01 13.72 12.24
N THR A 188 24.58 12.91 13.21
CA THR A 188 23.89 13.35 14.43
C THR A 188 24.78 14.16 15.37
N GLU A 189 26.05 13.77 15.52
CA GLU A 189 27.01 14.43 16.40
C GLU A 189 27.34 15.84 15.90
N GLU A 190 27.61 15.99 14.60
CA GLU A 190 27.87 17.28 13.96
C GLU A 190 26.66 18.22 14.09
N ALA A 191 25.45 17.69 13.91
CA ALA A 191 24.22 18.47 14.08
C ALA A 191 24.05 18.97 15.53
N GLN A 192 24.36 18.14 16.52
CA GLN A 192 24.28 18.52 17.93
C GLN A 192 25.32 19.59 18.27
N ILE A 193 26.58 19.38 17.88
CA ILE A 193 27.67 20.34 18.16
C ILE A 193 27.35 21.71 17.53
N LYS A 194 26.93 21.73 16.27
CA LYS A 194 26.56 22.97 15.59
C LYS A 194 25.33 23.62 16.23
N HIS A 195 24.34 22.83 16.64
CA HIS A 195 23.17 23.34 17.35
C HIS A 195 23.59 24.08 18.64
N GLU A 196 24.42 23.45 19.48
CA GLU A 196 24.92 24.05 20.72
C GLU A 196 25.73 25.33 20.47
N GLN A 197 26.59 25.33 19.44
CA GLN A 197 27.35 26.52 19.03
C GLN A 197 26.44 27.68 18.61
N ILE A 198 25.43 27.42 17.76
CA ILE A 198 24.53 28.47 17.27
C ILE A 198 23.70 29.08 18.39
N ILE A 199 23.27 28.29 19.37
CA ILE A 199 22.55 28.79 20.54
C ILE A 199 23.41 29.78 21.33
N GLN A 200 24.73 29.60 21.35
CA GLN A 200 25.68 30.51 22.01
C GLN A 200 26.02 31.72 21.14
N ASP A 201 26.22 31.51 19.84
CA ASP A 201 26.69 32.54 18.90
C ASP A 201 25.58 33.51 18.45
N GLU A 202 24.32 33.10 18.50
CA GLU A 202 23.17 33.87 17.99
C GLU A 202 22.11 34.16 19.08
N PRO A 203 22.47 34.76 20.23
CA PRO A 203 21.55 34.95 21.35
C PRO A 203 20.38 35.91 21.03
N ASP A 204 20.55 36.79 20.05
CA ASP A 204 19.54 37.76 19.60
C ASP A 204 18.55 37.18 18.56
N ALA A 205 18.76 35.93 18.14
CA ALA A 205 17.84 35.23 17.27
C ALA A 205 16.63 34.67 18.05
N ILE A 206 15.54 34.40 17.32
CA ILE A 206 14.42 33.64 17.89
C ILE A 206 14.58 32.16 17.54
N HIS A 207 14.68 31.31 18.58
CA HIS A 207 14.90 29.88 18.46
C HIS A 207 13.61 29.11 18.69
N ILE A 208 13.17 28.37 17.67
CA ILE A 208 11.88 27.69 17.67
C ILE A 208 12.05 26.25 17.20
N TYR A 209 11.57 25.30 17.99
CA TYR A 209 11.59 23.87 17.70
C TYR A 209 10.21 23.43 17.25
N THR A 210 10.15 22.50 16.31
CA THR A 210 8.87 22.04 15.74
C THR A 210 8.85 20.54 15.61
N ASP A 211 7.67 19.95 15.82
CA ASP A 211 7.44 18.53 15.59
C ASP A 211 6.01 18.27 15.08
N GLY A 212 5.84 17.13 14.40
CA GLY A 212 4.56 16.55 14.06
C GLY A 212 4.44 15.12 14.53
N SER A 213 3.34 14.79 15.21
CA SER A 213 3.15 13.47 15.82
C SER A 213 1.88 12.76 15.32
N GLY A 214 1.92 11.42 15.35
CA GLY A 214 0.79 10.57 14.97
C GLY A 214 0.51 9.53 16.05
N ILE A 215 -0.51 9.75 16.89
CA ILE A 215 -0.89 8.85 17.99
C ILE A 215 -2.34 8.40 17.84
N GLY A 216 -2.59 7.10 17.98
CA GLY A 216 -3.97 6.57 18.02
C GLY A 216 -4.80 6.85 16.77
N GLY A 217 -4.18 7.09 15.61
CA GLY A 217 -4.86 7.49 14.38
C GLY A 217 -5.19 8.99 14.30
N HIS A 218 -4.65 9.80 15.21
CA HIS A 218 -4.77 11.25 15.27
C HIS A 218 -3.43 11.92 14.99
N ILE A 219 -3.45 13.04 14.28
CA ILE A 219 -2.25 13.80 13.90
C ILE A 219 -2.22 15.12 14.66
N GLY A 220 -1.06 15.43 15.24
CA GLY A 220 -0.80 16.67 15.98
C GLY A 220 0.42 17.37 15.42
N ALA A 221 0.50 18.68 15.66
CA ALA A 221 1.62 19.52 15.29
C ALA A 221 1.91 20.50 16.43
N ALA A 222 3.16 20.85 16.64
CA ALA A 222 3.54 21.86 17.61
C ALA A 222 4.78 22.66 17.20
N ALA A 223 4.90 23.83 17.79
CA ALA A 223 6.09 24.67 17.80
C ALA A 223 6.32 25.21 19.20
N VAL A 224 7.57 25.12 19.68
CA VAL A 224 8.02 25.57 21.00
C VAL A 224 9.14 26.58 20.79
N CYS A 225 8.93 27.82 21.22
CA CYS A 225 9.93 28.87 21.16
C CYS A 225 10.63 29.00 22.51
N THR A 226 11.92 28.65 22.56
CA THR A 226 12.71 28.74 23.79
C THR A 226 13.07 30.17 24.14
N THR A 227 13.13 31.08 23.16
CA THR A 227 13.43 32.50 23.37
C THR A 227 12.30 33.25 24.06
N THR A 228 11.04 32.96 23.72
CA THR A 228 9.85 33.63 24.29
C THR A 228 9.08 32.76 25.28
N GLN A 229 9.50 31.50 25.46
CA GLN A 229 8.77 30.46 26.23
C GLN A 229 7.33 30.24 25.73
N GLU A 230 7.07 30.56 24.46
CA GLU A 230 5.76 30.41 23.84
C GLU A 230 5.63 29.02 23.19
N THR A 231 4.49 28.37 23.36
CA THR A 231 4.17 27.10 22.69
C THR A 231 2.88 27.26 21.91
N LYS A 232 2.88 26.82 20.65
CA LYS A 232 1.68 26.67 19.83
C LYS A 232 1.51 25.23 19.40
N SER A 233 0.27 24.77 19.36
CA SER A 233 -0.07 23.44 18.89
C SER A 233 -1.35 23.45 18.08
N ALA A 234 -1.49 22.46 17.20
CA ALA A 234 -2.65 22.29 16.34
C ALA A 234 -3.02 20.81 16.21
N TYR A 235 -4.31 20.52 16.28
CA TYR A 235 -4.84 19.20 15.95
C TYR A 235 -5.09 19.14 14.45
N MET A 236 -4.45 18.20 13.76
CA MET A 236 -4.47 18.07 12.29
C MET A 236 -5.48 17.02 11.80
N GLY A 237 -6.44 16.63 12.64
CA GLY A 237 -7.44 15.62 12.30
C GLY A 237 -6.93 14.17 12.45
N ASP A 238 -7.65 13.24 11.84
CA ASP A 238 -7.31 11.81 11.85
C ASP A 238 -6.37 11.40 10.69
N ASP A 239 -5.99 10.11 10.67
CA ASP A 239 -5.14 9.49 9.64
C ASP A 239 -5.78 9.42 8.24
N THR A 240 -7.06 9.80 8.13
CA THR A 240 -7.79 9.96 6.86
C THR A 240 -7.75 11.40 6.36
N THR A 241 -7.47 12.35 7.25
CA THR A 241 -7.40 13.79 6.98
C THR A 241 -5.96 14.22 6.73
N SER A 242 -5.06 13.94 7.68
CA SER A 242 -3.67 14.39 7.62
C SER A 242 -2.66 13.25 7.77
N THR A 243 -1.39 13.58 7.62
CA THR A 243 -0.26 12.66 7.83
C THR A 243 0.72 13.30 8.81
N VAL A 244 1.54 12.50 9.48
CA VAL A 244 2.63 13.00 10.34
C VAL A 244 3.47 14.05 9.60
N TYR A 245 3.87 13.77 8.36
CA TYR A 245 4.59 14.73 7.50
C TYR A 245 3.86 16.07 7.29
N ALA A 246 2.53 16.10 7.28
CA ALA A 246 1.79 17.36 7.22
C ALA A 246 1.68 18.04 8.59
N GLY A 247 1.68 17.26 9.68
CA GLY A 247 1.88 17.80 11.03
C GLY A 247 3.22 18.52 11.16
N GLU A 248 4.28 17.95 10.60
CA GLU A 248 5.64 18.54 10.59
C GLU A 248 5.69 19.88 9.85
N LEU A 249 5.07 19.95 8.67
CA LEU A 249 4.91 21.21 7.94
C LEU A 249 4.04 22.22 8.72
N GLN A 250 2.99 21.75 9.38
CA GLN A 250 2.17 22.62 10.23
C GLN A 250 2.98 23.14 11.44
N GLY A 251 3.87 22.32 12.03
CA GLY A 251 4.80 22.76 13.08
C GLY A 251 5.66 23.93 12.62
N ILE A 252 6.25 23.84 11.42
CA ILE A 252 6.99 24.95 10.81
C ILE A 252 6.10 26.18 10.60
N SER A 253 4.85 26.00 10.15
CA SER A 253 3.91 27.12 10.01
C SER A 253 3.58 27.78 11.35
N LEU A 254 3.43 27.01 12.43
CA LEU A 254 3.22 27.52 13.79
C LEU A 254 4.47 28.27 14.29
N ALA A 255 5.67 27.77 14.00
CA ALA A 255 6.90 28.48 14.35
C ALA A 255 7.00 29.84 13.68
N LEU A 256 6.66 29.91 12.39
CA LEU A 256 6.61 31.19 11.67
C LEU A 256 5.54 32.14 12.24
N GLN A 257 4.40 31.62 12.71
CA GLN A 257 3.40 32.45 13.42
C GLN A 257 3.95 33.03 14.72
N ILE A 258 4.68 32.24 15.51
CA ILE A 258 5.33 32.74 16.75
C ILE A 258 6.32 33.86 16.40
N ALA A 259 7.15 33.68 15.36
CA ALA A 259 8.09 34.71 14.91
C ALA A 259 7.40 35.99 14.41
N GLN A 260 6.31 35.86 13.65
CA GLN A 260 5.50 37.00 13.19
C GLN A 260 4.88 37.78 14.36
N GLU A 261 4.41 37.07 15.39
CA GLU A 261 3.83 37.69 16.59
C GLU A 261 4.89 38.33 17.50
N ASP A 262 6.06 37.71 17.66
CA ASP A 262 7.19 38.34 18.36
C ASP A 262 7.58 39.66 17.69
N ARG A 263 7.65 39.67 16.35
CA ARG A 263 7.94 40.89 15.58
C ARG A 263 6.86 41.95 15.69
N SER A 264 5.57 41.57 15.66
CA SER A 264 4.45 42.52 15.76
C SER A 264 4.34 43.17 17.15
N ARG A 265 4.84 42.51 18.19
CA ARG A 265 5.00 43.08 19.54
C ARG A 265 6.13 44.12 19.62
N GLY A 266 6.87 44.36 18.53
CA GLY A 266 7.94 45.35 18.45
C GLY A 266 9.32 44.80 18.83
N ASN A 267 9.46 43.49 19.02
CA ASN A 267 10.75 42.90 19.34
C ASN A 267 11.68 42.94 18.13
N SER A 268 12.95 43.27 18.38
CA SER A 268 14.00 43.23 17.37
C SER A 268 14.78 41.93 17.53
N ARG A 269 14.83 41.14 16.45
CA ARG A 269 15.56 39.87 16.37
C ARG A 269 16.54 39.93 15.22
N SER A 270 17.69 39.27 15.35
CA SER A 270 18.66 39.18 14.25
C SER A 270 18.13 38.32 13.10
N LYS A 271 17.48 37.21 13.41
CA LYS A 271 16.92 36.22 12.46
C LYS A 271 15.95 35.26 13.17
N VAL A 272 15.27 34.42 12.38
CA VAL A 272 14.46 33.28 12.86
C VAL A 272 15.22 31.98 12.62
N LEU A 273 15.43 31.20 13.68
CA LEU A 273 16.03 29.87 13.64
C LEU A 273 14.97 28.81 13.99
N ILE A 274 14.56 28.05 12.98
CA ILE A 274 13.61 26.94 13.15
C ILE A 274 14.37 25.61 13.15
N TYR A 275 14.16 24.81 14.18
CA TYR A 275 14.76 23.49 14.35
C TYR A 275 13.70 22.39 14.17
N THR A 276 13.98 21.40 13.33
CA THR A 276 13.12 20.24 13.11
C THR A 276 13.98 19.00 12.85
N ASP A 277 13.52 17.84 13.30
CA ASP A 277 14.16 16.56 12.98
C ASP A 277 13.76 15.99 11.61
N ASN A 278 12.80 16.64 10.93
CA ASN A 278 12.27 16.17 9.67
C ASN A 278 12.99 16.77 8.45
N GLN A 279 14.06 16.11 8.01
CA GLN A 279 14.81 16.51 6.81
C GLN A 279 13.94 16.64 5.54
N ALA A 280 12.85 15.86 5.43
CA ALA A 280 11.95 15.96 4.28
C ALA A 280 11.11 17.24 4.31
N ALA A 281 10.71 17.70 5.49
CA ALA A 281 10.05 18.99 5.68
C ALA A 281 10.99 20.14 5.29
N ILE A 282 12.23 20.14 5.79
CA ILE A 282 13.28 21.13 5.45
C ILE A 282 13.48 21.25 3.93
N ARG A 283 13.65 20.11 3.24
CA ARG A 283 13.85 20.11 1.78
C ARG A 283 12.63 20.63 1.03
N SER A 284 11.44 20.40 1.56
CA SER A 284 10.18 20.77 0.91
C SER A 284 9.81 22.23 1.13
N THR A 285 10.14 22.81 2.28
CA THR A 285 9.99 24.25 2.54
C THR A 285 11.01 25.07 1.76
N ALA A 286 12.24 24.58 1.60
CA ALA A 286 13.26 25.21 0.75
C ALA A 286 12.87 25.22 -0.74
N LYS A 287 12.25 24.13 -1.22
CA LYS A 287 11.84 23.97 -2.62
C LYS A 287 10.41 23.44 -2.72
N PRO A 288 9.39 24.30 -2.50
CA PRO A 288 7.99 23.91 -2.52
C PRO A 288 7.56 23.32 -3.86
N LYS A 289 6.98 22.12 -3.85
CA LYS A 289 6.48 21.41 -5.05
C LYS A 289 5.00 21.11 -4.93
N GLY A 290 4.30 21.13 -6.08
CA GLY A 290 2.90 20.74 -6.21
C GLY A 290 2.63 19.26 -5.91
N LYS A 291 2.70 18.87 -4.63
CA LYS A 291 2.45 17.52 -4.11
C LYS A 291 1.47 17.58 -2.94
N SER A 292 1.22 16.45 -2.30
CA SER A 292 0.38 16.42 -1.10
C SER A 292 0.97 17.28 0.01
N GLY A 293 0.14 18.07 0.70
CA GLY A 293 0.58 19.10 1.64
C GLY A 293 0.89 20.45 0.97
N ALA A 294 0.52 20.65 -0.31
CA ALA A 294 0.85 21.86 -1.05
C ALA A 294 0.25 23.13 -0.45
N TYR A 295 -0.92 23.04 0.22
CA TYR A 295 -1.54 24.19 0.86
C TYR A 295 -0.71 24.69 2.06
N LEU A 296 -0.13 23.76 2.84
CA LEU A 296 0.78 24.09 3.95
C LEU A 296 2.05 24.74 3.43
N LEU A 297 2.68 24.14 2.41
CA LEU A 297 3.88 24.71 1.78
C LEU A 297 3.63 26.10 1.20
N ARG A 298 2.44 26.37 0.64
CA ARG A 298 2.06 27.71 0.19
C ARG A 298 1.96 28.69 1.35
N SER A 299 1.33 28.28 2.45
CA SER A 299 1.22 29.10 3.66
C SER A 299 2.59 29.43 4.21
N ILE A 300 3.46 28.43 4.35
CA ILE A 300 4.84 28.58 4.82
C ILE A 300 5.62 29.55 3.91
N ALA A 301 5.55 29.38 2.59
CA ALA A 301 6.24 30.28 1.67
C ALA A 301 5.78 31.74 1.84
N LYS A 302 4.46 31.97 1.97
CA LYS A 302 3.90 33.31 2.23
C LYS A 302 4.39 33.89 3.56
N GLN A 303 4.41 33.09 4.62
CA GLN A 303 4.87 33.53 5.95
C GLN A 303 6.37 33.90 5.94
N ILE A 304 7.18 33.14 5.19
CA ILE A 304 8.60 33.44 5.00
C ILE A 304 8.79 34.75 4.21
N ASP A 305 8.04 34.94 3.13
CA ASP A 305 8.08 36.20 2.36
C ASP A 305 7.70 37.40 3.24
N GLU A 306 6.67 37.26 4.07
CA GLU A 306 6.23 38.31 5.00
C GLU A 306 7.30 38.68 6.03
N LEU A 307 8.00 37.70 6.61
CA LEU A 307 9.11 37.94 7.53
C LEU A 307 10.31 38.59 6.82
N GLN A 308 10.63 38.13 5.60
CA GLN A 308 11.73 38.68 4.81
C GLN A 308 11.47 40.15 4.44
N LEU A 309 10.23 40.51 4.09
CA LEU A 309 9.83 41.90 3.83
C LEU A 309 9.98 42.80 5.07
N GLN A 310 9.93 42.23 6.27
CA GLN A 310 10.16 42.93 7.54
C GLN A 310 11.65 42.95 7.96
N GLY A 311 12.54 42.50 7.07
CA GLY A 311 13.98 42.43 7.29
C GLY A 311 14.43 41.26 8.16
N LEU A 312 13.56 40.25 8.36
CA LEU A 312 13.85 39.11 9.24
C LEU A 312 14.06 37.83 8.43
N ASN A 313 15.32 37.42 8.31
CA ASN A 313 15.68 36.22 7.57
C ASN A 313 15.30 34.95 8.35
N THR A 314 14.89 33.90 7.62
CA THR A 314 14.52 32.60 8.20
C THR A 314 15.53 31.53 7.80
N GLU A 315 16.06 30.82 8.79
CA GLU A 315 16.88 29.64 8.66
C GLU A 315 16.13 28.42 9.22
N ILE A 316 16.16 27.29 8.50
CA ILE A 316 15.61 26.02 8.97
C ILE A 316 16.72 24.99 9.07
N ARG A 317 16.94 24.48 10.29
CA ARG A 317 18.08 23.63 10.65
C ARG A 317 17.60 22.27 11.11
N TRP A 318 18.30 21.23 10.66
CA TRP A 318 18.04 19.87 11.11
C TRP A 318 18.64 19.64 12.50
N VAL A 319 17.85 19.05 13.39
CA VAL A 319 18.33 18.51 14.67
C VAL A 319 17.99 17.03 14.78
N PRO A 320 18.84 16.19 15.37
CA PRO A 320 18.53 14.78 15.54
C PRO A 320 17.40 14.56 16.56
N ALA A 321 16.52 13.59 16.26
CA ALA A 321 15.44 13.18 17.15
C ALA A 321 15.97 12.38 18.36
N HIS A 322 15.33 12.53 19.51
CA HIS A 322 15.49 11.68 20.71
C HIS A 322 16.92 11.59 21.29
N ILE A 323 17.67 12.69 21.28
CA ILE A 323 19.01 12.76 21.88
C ILE A 323 19.13 13.75 23.05
N GLY A 324 18.03 14.19 23.68
CA GLY A 324 18.10 15.10 24.82
C GLY A 324 18.08 16.60 24.50
N ILE A 325 17.85 17.00 23.24
CA ILE A 325 17.69 18.44 22.92
C ILE A 325 16.34 18.90 23.48
N GLN A 326 16.37 19.61 24.62
CA GLN A 326 15.20 20.00 25.39
C GLN A 326 14.08 20.62 24.53
N GLY A 327 14.38 21.61 23.69
CA GLY A 327 13.37 22.25 22.84
C GLY A 327 12.71 21.29 21.84
N ASN A 328 13.47 20.31 21.31
CA ASN A 328 12.92 19.29 20.41
C ASN A 328 12.04 18.28 21.17
N GLU A 329 12.44 17.88 22.38
CA GLU A 329 11.64 17.01 23.24
C GLU A 329 10.34 17.67 23.70
N GLU A 330 10.39 18.97 24.00
CA GLU A 330 9.21 19.77 24.33
C GLU A 330 8.26 19.89 23.13
N ALA A 331 8.79 20.10 21.91
CA ALA A 331 7.99 20.12 20.69
C ALA A 331 7.34 18.76 20.40
N ASP A 332 8.07 17.66 20.54
CA ASP A 332 7.53 16.29 20.37
C ASP A 332 6.43 15.99 21.39
N ARG A 333 6.65 16.32 22.67
CA ARG A 333 5.61 16.18 23.70
C ARG A 333 4.38 17.04 23.36
N ALA A 334 4.56 18.30 22.98
CA ALA A 334 3.46 19.19 22.64
C ALA A 334 2.67 18.71 21.40
N ALA A 335 3.36 18.14 20.40
CA ALA A 335 2.72 17.58 19.21
C ALA A 335 1.90 16.32 19.54
N LYS A 336 2.38 15.48 20.47
CA LYS A 336 1.61 14.34 21.02
C LYS A 336 0.41 14.83 21.81
N GLU A 337 0.58 15.82 22.68
CA GLU A 337 -0.51 16.37 23.48
C GLU A 337 -1.60 17.02 22.63
N ALA A 338 -1.24 17.58 21.47
CA ALA A 338 -2.17 18.13 20.49
C ALA A 338 -3.18 17.09 19.97
N THR A 339 -2.82 15.79 19.96
CA THR A 339 -3.74 14.70 19.57
C THR A 339 -4.68 14.29 20.70
N GLY A 340 -4.56 14.91 21.88
CA GLY A 340 -5.24 14.51 23.11
C GLY A 340 -4.52 13.40 23.87
N TRP A 341 -3.32 12.98 23.46
CA TRP A 341 -2.52 12.02 24.23
C TRP A 341 -1.94 12.70 25.48
N ARG A 342 -1.78 11.95 26.57
CA ARG A 342 -1.08 12.36 27.78
C ARG A 342 -0.23 11.19 28.28
N GLU A 343 0.77 11.51 29.11
CA GLU A 343 1.67 10.52 29.67
C GLU A 343 0.91 9.43 30.45
N GLY A 344 1.42 8.18 30.40
CA GLY A 344 0.74 7.03 31.00
C GLY A 344 -0.50 6.54 30.22
N ASP A 345 -0.56 6.79 28.91
CA ASP A 345 -1.69 6.46 28.02
C ASP A 345 -3.02 7.09 28.45
N LEU A 346 -2.95 8.22 29.15
CA LEU A 346 -4.10 9.03 29.51
C LEU A 346 -4.59 9.84 28.30
N THR A 347 -5.87 10.24 28.31
CA THR A 347 -6.46 11.07 27.25
C THR A 347 -6.91 12.42 27.82
N GLY A 348 -6.48 13.50 27.18
CA GLY A 348 -6.86 14.87 27.48
C GLY A 348 -7.56 15.57 26.31
N PRO A 349 -7.88 16.87 26.45
CA PRO A 349 -8.43 17.66 25.35
C PRO A 349 -7.41 17.77 24.21
N LYS A 350 -7.92 17.71 22.98
CA LYS A 350 -7.16 17.95 21.75
C LYS A 350 -6.92 19.46 21.57
N ALA A 351 -5.85 19.81 20.86
CA ALA A 351 -5.62 21.19 20.45
C ALA A 351 -6.70 21.66 19.46
N ALA A 352 -6.79 22.96 19.22
CA ALA A 352 -7.69 23.49 18.19
C ALA A 352 -7.25 23.05 16.79
N GLU A 353 -8.21 22.84 15.89
CA GLU A 353 -7.92 22.63 14.47
C GLU A 353 -7.49 23.97 13.83
N PRO A 354 -6.54 23.96 12.87
CA PRO A 354 -6.18 25.17 12.15
C PRO A 354 -7.36 25.63 11.29
N GLN A 355 -7.41 26.93 11.00
CA GLN A 355 -8.48 27.54 10.17
C GLN A 355 -8.62 26.86 8.80
N GLN A 356 -7.52 26.34 8.25
CA GLN A 356 -7.50 25.60 7.00
C GLN A 356 -6.98 24.17 7.24
N LEU A 357 -7.90 23.21 7.24
CA LEU A 357 -7.60 21.79 7.31
C LEU A 357 -8.30 21.05 6.16
N TYR A 358 -7.50 20.35 5.36
CA TYR A 358 -7.98 19.64 4.16
C TYR A 358 -7.49 18.20 4.15
N PRO A 359 -8.35 17.21 3.85
CA PRO A 359 -7.91 15.87 3.53
C PRO A 359 -6.84 15.86 2.44
N LEU A 360 -5.74 15.18 2.71
CA LEU A 360 -4.61 15.13 1.80
C LEU A 360 -4.83 14.10 0.68
N ARG A 361 -4.23 14.35 -0.48
CA ARG A 361 -4.19 13.34 -1.55
C ARG A 361 -3.48 12.05 -1.09
N SER A 362 -2.47 12.18 -0.23
CA SER A 362 -1.72 11.06 0.35
C SER A 362 -2.61 10.20 1.27
N THR A 363 -3.43 10.81 2.15
CA THR A 363 -4.31 10.07 3.05
C THR A 363 -5.37 9.30 2.28
N MET A 364 -5.94 9.87 1.21
CA MET A 364 -6.84 9.14 0.32
C MET A 364 -6.21 7.88 -0.27
N LYS A 365 -4.96 7.96 -0.70
CA LYS A 365 -4.23 6.82 -1.26
C LYS A 365 -3.92 5.75 -0.21
N THR A 366 -3.58 6.18 1.00
CA THR A 366 -3.33 5.31 2.16
C THR A 366 -4.61 4.62 2.59
N TRP A 367 -5.69 5.38 2.77
CA TRP A 367 -7.03 4.87 3.08
C TRP A 367 -7.51 3.88 2.00
N SER A 368 -7.43 4.24 0.71
CA SER A 368 -7.86 3.34 -0.37
C SER A 368 -7.08 2.04 -0.36
N HIS A 369 -5.79 2.08 -0.01
CA HIS A 369 -5.00 0.87 0.17
C HIS A 369 -5.49 0.04 1.35
N LYS A 370 -5.60 0.64 2.55
CA LYS A 370 -6.06 -0.02 3.78
C LYS A 370 -7.43 -0.66 3.56
N GLU A 371 -8.39 0.09 3.04
CA GLU A 371 -9.76 -0.36 2.77
C GLU A 371 -9.79 -1.53 1.76
N THR A 372 -9.01 -1.47 0.68
CA THR A 372 -8.98 -2.58 -0.29
C THR A 372 -8.40 -3.87 0.28
N ILE A 373 -7.41 -3.77 1.16
CA ILE A 373 -6.83 -4.92 1.84
C ILE A 373 -7.81 -5.48 2.89
N THR A 374 -8.42 -4.64 3.72
CA THR A 374 -9.44 -5.04 4.70
C THR A 374 -10.64 -5.70 4.02
N SER A 375 -11.13 -5.12 2.92
CA SER A 375 -12.21 -5.74 2.14
C SER A 375 -11.79 -7.09 1.58
N TRP A 376 -10.58 -7.21 1.01
CA TRP A 376 -10.08 -8.48 0.50
C TRP A 376 -9.95 -9.54 1.60
N GLU A 377 -9.48 -9.16 2.79
CA GLU A 377 -9.41 -10.04 3.96
C GLU A 377 -10.78 -10.57 4.36
N ARG A 378 -11.77 -9.69 4.48
CA ARG A 378 -13.15 -10.05 4.80
C ARG A 378 -13.75 -10.99 3.74
N ASP A 379 -13.56 -10.68 2.47
CA ASP A 379 -14.05 -11.50 1.35
C ASP A 379 -13.37 -12.88 1.35
N TRP A 380 -12.08 -12.94 1.70
CA TRP A 380 -11.35 -14.20 1.77
C TRP A 380 -11.81 -15.11 2.92
N ILE A 381 -12.17 -14.52 4.06
CA ILE A 381 -12.73 -15.24 5.21
C ILE A 381 -14.09 -15.87 4.86
N SER A 382 -14.97 -15.13 4.18
CA SER A 382 -16.33 -15.58 3.86
C SER A 382 -16.45 -16.46 2.61
N GLU A 383 -15.46 -16.42 1.73
CA GLU A 383 -15.42 -17.23 0.51
C GLU A 383 -15.47 -18.75 0.85
N THR A 384 -15.91 -19.60 -0.10
CA THR A 384 -15.99 -21.06 0.08
C THR A 384 -15.01 -21.84 -0.82
N ARG A 385 -14.45 -21.20 -1.86
CA ARG A 385 -13.37 -21.70 -2.75
C ARG A 385 -12.00 -21.06 -2.43
N GLY A 386 -10.80 -21.58 -2.65
CA GLY A 386 -10.27 -22.89 -2.36
C GLY A 386 -9.69 -22.87 -0.94
N ARG A 387 -10.34 -23.61 -0.07
CA ARG A 387 -10.04 -23.66 1.37
C ARG A 387 -8.70 -24.30 1.71
N ALA A 388 -8.08 -25.04 0.78
CA ALA A 388 -6.71 -25.52 0.93
C ALA A 388 -5.72 -24.36 1.15
N SER A 389 -5.70 -23.38 0.23
CA SER A 389 -4.89 -22.16 0.39
C SER A 389 -5.24 -21.38 1.66
N PHE A 390 -6.52 -21.35 2.07
CA PHE A 390 -6.94 -20.66 3.30
C PHE A 390 -6.31 -21.28 4.55
N ARG A 391 -6.19 -22.61 4.63
CA ARG A 391 -5.49 -23.30 5.75
C ARG A 391 -4.05 -22.83 5.89
N HIS A 392 -3.41 -22.49 4.78
CA HIS A 392 -2.03 -22.02 4.75
C HIS A 392 -1.91 -20.51 5.03
N THR A 393 -2.79 -19.73 4.40
CA THR A 393 -2.79 -18.27 4.36
C THR A 393 -4.21 -17.76 4.64
N PRO A 394 -4.66 -17.75 5.91
CA PRO A 394 -6.02 -17.31 6.27
C PRO A 394 -6.19 -15.80 6.12
N LYS A 395 -5.08 -15.04 6.14
CA LYS A 395 -5.02 -13.61 5.87
C LYS A 395 -4.16 -13.39 4.62
N PRO A 396 -4.66 -12.81 3.53
CA PRO A 396 -3.85 -12.52 2.35
C PRO A 396 -2.65 -11.68 2.73
N SER A 397 -1.45 -12.13 2.36
CA SER A 397 -0.22 -11.49 2.82
C SER A 397 0.86 -11.58 1.76
N ARG A 398 1.63 -10.49 1.62
CA ARG A 398 2.79 -10.46 0.72
C ARG A 398 3.82 -11.54 1.05
N LYS A 399 3.87 -12.00 2.31
CA LYS A 399 4.77 -13.07 2.79
C LYS A 399 4.63 -14.38 2.01
N VAL A 400 3.49 -14.63 1.35
CA VAL A 400 3.33 -15.82 0.49
C VAL A 400 4.33 -15.82 -0.66
N LEU A 401 4.72 -14.63 -1.16
CA LEU A 401 5.70 -14.51 -2.22
C LEU A 401 7.11 -14.91 -1.76
N ASP A 402 7.41 -14.75 -0.46
CA ASP A 402 8.73 -15.06 0.12
C ASP A 402 9.01 -16.57 0.12
N LEU A 403 7.97 -17.39 -0.01
CA LEU A 403 8.11 -18.83 -0.20
C LEU A 403 8.71 -19.18 -1.58
N HIS A 404 8.62 -18.27 -2.54
CA HIS A 404 9.13 -18.45 -3.89
C HIS A 404 10.56 -17.91 -4.08
N ASP A 405 11.17 -17.33 -3.03
CA ASP A 405 12.51 -16.75 -3.13
C ASP A 405 13.59 -17.80 -3.31
N GLY A 406 14.30 -17.70 -4.44
CA GLY A 406 15.33 -18.66 -4.86
C GLY A 406 14.79 -19.97 -5.42
N LEU A 407 13.46 -20.10 -5.59
CA LEU A 407 12.87 -21.26 -6.25
C LEU A 407 12.88 -21.09 -7.77
N SER A 408 13.22 -22.17 -8.48
CA SER A 408 12.99 -22.26 -9.92
C SER A 408 11.50 -22.15 -10.25
N LYS A 409 11.18 -21.94 -11.53
CA LYS A 409 9.79 -21.94 -12.00
C LYS A 409 9.08 -23.26 -11.68
N LYS A 410 9.76 -24.39 -11.92
CA LYS A 410 9.32 -25.75 -11.57
C LYS A 410 8.95 -25.87 -10.10
N HIS A 411 9.86 -25.45 -9.22
CA HIS A 411 9.68 -25.55 -7.77
C HIS A 411 8.56 -24.63 -7.27
N SER A 412 8.45 -23.43 -7.84
CA SER A 412 7.34 -22.52 -7.55
C SER A 412 5.99 -23.13 -7.94
N ALA A 413 5.90 -23.75 -9.12
CA ALA A 413 4.68 -24.41 -9.58
C ALA A 413 4.30 -25.61 -8.70
N LEU A 414 5.28 -26.44 -8.34
CA LEU A 414 5.06 -27.55 -7.42
C LEU A 414 4.56 -27.04 -6.05
N LEU A 415 5.17 -25.99 -5.51
CA LEU A 415 4.73 -25.38 -4.25
C LEU A 415 3.28 -24.88 -4.32
N THR A 416 2.92 -24.14 -5.38
CA THR A 416 1.55 -23.66 -5.55
C THR A 416 0.55 -24.83 -5.69
N GLN A 417 0.90 -25.89 -6.41
CA GLN A 417 0.05 -27.07 -6.54
C GLN A 417 -0.12 -27.82 -5.21
N LEU A 418 0.94 -27.92 -4.40
CA LEU A 418 0.90 -28.49 -3.05
C LEU A 418 -0.04 -27.68 -2.14
N ARG A 419 0.11 -26.35 -2.12
CA ARG A 419 -0.67 -25.44 -1.26
C ARG A 419 -2.14 -25.32 -1.67
N THR A 420 -2.41 -25.37 -2.97
CA THR A 420 -3.80 -25.36 -3.48
C THR A 420 -4.46 -26.74 -3.43
N GLU A 421 -3.69 -27.80 -3.14
CA GLU A 421 -4.07 -29.21 -3.25
C GLU A 421 -4.65 -29.56 -4.64
N LYS A 422 -4.29 -28.78 -5.68
CA LYS A 422 -4.61 -29.05 -7.08
C LYS A 422 -3.35 -29.56 -7.77
N ILE A 423 -3.07 -30.83 -7.52
CA ILE A 423 -1.81 -31.50 -7.89
C ILE A 423 -2.10 -32.90 -8.42
N GLY A 424 -1.21 -33.45 -9.27
CA GLY A 424 -1.38 -34.75 -9.92
C GLY A 424 -1.35 -36.00 -9.02
N LEU A 425 -1.83 -35.94 -7.79
CA LEU A 425 -1.99 -37.11 -6.91
C LEU A 425 -3.34 -37.81 -7.17
N LYS A 426 -3.44 -39.11 -6.88
CA LYS A 426 -4.63 -39.93 -7.20
C LYS A 426 -5.92 -39.35 -6.65
N ASP A 427 -5.93 -38.76 -5.46
CA ASP A 427 -7.16 -38.16 -4.91
C ASP A 427 -7.70 -37.03 -5.79
N PHE A 428 -6.83 -36.12 -6.24
CA PHE A 428 -7.23 -35.03 -7.12
C PHE A 428 -7.60 -35.54 -8.52
N LEU A 429 -6.80 -36.44 -9.08
CA LEU A 429 -7.01 -36.97 -10.43
C LEU A 429 -8.31 -37.78 -10.53
N TYR A 430 -8.61 -38.62 -9.53
CA TYR A 430 -9.85 -39.39 -9.43
C TYR A 430 -11.07 -38.46 -9.36
N ASN A 431 -11.04 -37.45 -8.49
CA ASN A 431 -12.12 -36.46 -8.37
C ASN A 431 -12.30 -35.61 -9.66
N ARG A 432 -11.26 -35.54 -10.50
CA ARG A 432 -11.31 -34.92 -11.83
C ARG A 432 -11.68 -35.87 -12.95
N LYS A 433 -11.94 -37.16 -12.65
CA LYS A 433 -12.29 -38.20 -13.62
C LYS A 433 -11.26 -38.31 -14.75
N VAL A 434 -9.97 -38.22 -14.40
CA VAL A 434 -8.88 -38.39 -15.37
C VAL A 434 -8.88 -39.83 -15.89
N PRO A 435 -8.87 -40.05 -17.22
CA PRO A 435 -8.82 -41.40 -17.80
C PRO A 435 -7.66 -42.24 -17.23
N GLY A 436 -7.92 -43.52 -16.95
CA GLY A 436 -6.94 -44.44 -16.36
C GLY A 436 -6.79 -44.36 -14.83
N ILE A 437 -7.45 -43.40 -14.16
CA ILE A 437 -7.46 -43.31 -12.69
C ILE A 437 -8.79 -43.81 -12.14
N SER A 438 -8.84 -45.08 -11.75
CA SER A 438 -10.04 -45.75 -11.22
C SER A 438 -10.21 -45.67 -9.70
N SER A 439 -9.22 -45.16 -8.97
CA SER A 439 -9.27 -45.07 -7.51
C SER A 439 -8.49 -43.86 -6.97
N ASN A 440 -9.01 -43.23 -5.91
CA ASN A 440 -8.32 -42.21 -5.13
C ASN A 440 -7.37 -42.78 -4.06
N ARG A 441 -7.36 -44.11 -3.86
CA ARG A 441 -6.56 -44.79 -2.84
C ARG A 441 -5.07 -44.72 -3.15
N CYS A 442 -4.28 -44.55 -2.10
CA CYS A 442 -2.83 -44.60 -2.19
C CYS A 442 -2.35 -46.06 -2.32
N PRO A 443 -1.36 -46.37 -3.17
CA PRO A 443 -0.78 -47.72 -3.23
C PRO A 443 -0.20 -48.24 -1.90
N CYS A 444 0.07 -47.36 -0.93
CA CYS A 444 0.48 -47.76 0.42
C CYS A 444 -0.67 -48.31 1.29
N GLY A 445 -1.88 -48.47 0.74
CA GLY A 445 -3.07 -48.96 1.44
C GLY A 445 -3.91 -47.90 2.15
N SER A 446 -3.62 -46.60 1.97
CA SER A 446 -4.42 -45.52 2.57
C SER A 446 -5.62 -45.14 1.70
N ASP A 447 -6.73 -44.78 2.33
CA ASP A 447 -8.00 -44.46 1.64
C ASP A 447 -7.89 -43.35 0.60
N ARG A 448 -7.04 -42.33 0.83
CA ARG A 448 -6.91 -41.20 -0.09
C ARG A 448 -5.46 -40.74 -0.22
N GLN A 449 -4.96 -40.68 -1.46
CA GLN A 449 -3.63 -40.12 -1.75
C GLN A 449 -3.69 -38.59 -1.85
N THR A 450 -3.77 -37.93 -0.70
CA THR A 450 -3.75 -36.45 -0.58
C THR A 450 -2.34 -35.91 -0.34
N VAL A 451 -2.15 -34.60 -0.50
CA VAL A 451 -0.90 -33.91 -0.14
C VAL A 451 -0.53 -34.17 1.33
N ALA A 452 -1.51 -34.03 2.23
CA ALA A 452 -1.34 -34.32 3.65
C ALA A 452 -0.92 -35.78 3.90
N HIS A 453 -1.50 -36.74 3.18
CA HIS A 453 -1.12 -38.14 3.29
C HIS A 453 0.34 -38.36 2.85
N VAL A 454 0.70 -37.89 1.65
CA VAL A 454 2.04 -38.09 1.07
C VAL A 454 3.12 -37.45 1.93
N LEU A 455 2.94 -36.19 2.34
CA LEU A 455 3.93 -35.45 3.11
C LEU A 455 4.05 -35.88 4.57
N LEU A 456 2.99 -36.40 5.20
CA LEU A 456 2.98 -36.63 6.65
C LEU A 456 2.96 -38.11 7.04
N ARG A 457 2.34 -38.98 6.23
CA ARG A 457 1.88 -40.31 6.71
C ARG A 457 2.18 -41.48 5.78
N CYS A 458 2.47 -41.26 4.51
CA CYS A 458 2.61 -42.35 3.53
C CYS A 458 3.70 -43.35 3.93
N ARG A 459 3.33 -44.63 4.09
CA ARG A 459 4.25 -45.68 4.52
C ARG A 459 5.31 -46.01 3.46
N GLN A 460 4.94 -45.94 2.18
CA GLN A 460 5.86 -46.15 1.05
C GLN A 460 7.02 -45.14 1.02
N HIS A 461 6.78 -43.92 1.49
CA HIS A 461 7.80 -42.86 1.49
C HIS A 461 8.36 -42.58 2.88
N ARG A 462 8.28 -43.52 3.83
CA ARG A 462 8.70 -43.29 5.22
C ARG A 462 10.19 -42.95 5.32
N GLN A 463 11.06 -43.79 4.75
CA GLN A 463 12.52 -43.59 4.82
C GLN A 463 12.93 -42.24 4.23
N LEU A 464 12.48 -41.95 3.01
CA LEU A 464 12.76 -40.67 2.34
C LEU A 464 12.19 -39.46 3.10
N ARG A 465 11.00 -39.60 3.72
CA ARG A 465 10.40 -38.54 4.55
C ARG A 465 11.23 -38.28 5.79
N ASP A 466 11.71 -39.33 6.46
CA ASP A 466 12.57 -39.19 7.64
C ASP A 466 13.92 -38.58 7.26
N GLN A 467 14.48 -38.93 6.09
CA GLN A 467 15.71 -38.34 5.57
C GLN A 467 15.58 -36.85 5.26
N GLU A 468 14.57 -36.45 4.48
CA GLU A 468 14.45 -35.07 4.00
C GLU A 468 13.71 -34.13 4.97
N LEU A 469 12.69 -34.62 5.67
CA LEU A 469 11.83 -33.83 6.55
C LEU A 469 12.04 -34.12 8.04
N GLY A 470 12.81 -35.16 8.41
CA GLY A 470 12.90 -35.62 9.79
C GLY A 470 13.49 -34.62 10.78
N ARG A 471 14.41 -33.77 10.33
CA ARG A 471 15.06 -32.72 11.15
C ARG A 471 14.22 -31.44 11.27
N LEU A 472 13.07 -31.33 10.59
CA LEU A 472 12.23 -30.14 10.63
C LEU A 472 11.33 -30.11 11.86
N ARG A 473 11.40 -29.02 12.64
CA ARG A 473 10.42 -28.75 13.70
C ARG A 473 9.04 -28.59 13.06
N GLY A 474 8.04 -29.31 13.58
CA GLY A 474 6.68 -29.25 13.04
C GLY A 474 6.45 -30.06 11.76
N ARG A 475 7.31 -31.04 11.43
CA ARG A 475 7.16 -31.94 10.27
C ARG A 475 5.81 -32.67 10.16
N ASN A 476 5.05 -32.77 11.25
CA ASN A 476 3.72 -33.37 11.28
C ASN A 476 2.58 -32.37 11.01
N ASN A 477 2.90 -31.10 10.74
CA ASN A 477 1.93 -30.04 10.49
C ASN A 477 2.07 -29.53 9.05
N LEU A 478 1.06 -29.83 8.22
CA LEU A 478 1.06 -29.46 6.80
C LEU A 478 1.20 -27.95 6.59
N ARG A 479 0.58 -27.13 7.45
CA ARG A 479 0.67 -25.67 7.36
C ARG A 479 2.09 -25.19 7.58
N LYS A 480 2.78 -25.69 8.63
CA LYS A 480 4.18 -25.34 8.89
C LYS A 480 5.08 -25.76 7.73
N LEU A 481 4.92 -27.00 7.25
CA LEU A 481 5.71 -27.51 6.13
C LEU A 481 5.58 -26.68 4.85
N LEU A 482 4.39 -26.17 4.53
CA LEU A 482 4.15 -25.47 3.26
C LEU A 482 4.11 -23.93 3.38
N SER A 483 4.19 -23.36 4.59
CA SER A 483 4.17 -21.91 4.82
C SER A 483 5.48 -21.35 5.42
N GLU A 484 6.50 -22.19 5.64
CA GLU A 484 7.84 -21.74 6.05
C GLU A 484 8.85 -22.02 4.94
N ARG A 485 9.63 -21.00 4.52
CA ARG A 485 10.51 -21.08 3.33
C ARG A 485 11.43 -22.30 3.34
N LYS A 486 12.16 -22.55 4.44
CA LYS A 486 13.08 -23.71 4.55
C LYS A 486 12.34 -25.05 4.51
N ALA A 487 11.20 -25.14 5.19
CA ALA A 487 10.40 -26.37 5.22
C ALA A 487 9.73 -26.65 3.86
N ALA A 488 9.25 -25.62 3.18
CA ALA A 488 8.63 -25.71 1.87
C ALA A 488 9.64 -26.20 0.82
N ALA A 489 10.86 -25.65 0.82
CA ALA A 489 11.94 -26.12 -0.05
C ALA A 489 12.27 -27.61 0.17
N LYS A 490 12.30 -28.06 1.43
CA LYS A 490 12.48 -29.47 1.78
C LYS A 490 11.30 -30.36 1.37
N ALA A 491 10.07 -29.88 1.51
CA ALA A 491 8.87 -30.58 1.05
C ALA A 491 8.84 -30.75 -0.48
N ILE A 492 9.26 -29.71 -1.22
CA ILE A 492 9.44 -29.76 -2.68
C ILE A 492 10.45 -30.84 -3.05
N LYS A 493 11.66 -30.78 -2.46
CA LYS A 493 12.72 -31.78 -2.70
C LYS A 493 12.25 -33.20 -2.39
N PHE A 494 11.56 -33.39 -1.27
CA PHE A 494 10.97 -34.68 -0.90
C PHE A 494 10.02 -35.18 -1.99
N ILE A 495 9.07 -34.35 -2.45
CA ILE A 495 8.11 -34.75 -3.50
C ILE A 495 8.82 -35.07 -4.82
N GLU A 496 9.82 -34.31 -5.23
CA GLU A 496 10.61 -34.63 -6.43
C GLU A 496 11.28 -36.00 -6.30
N LEU A 497 11.93 -36.28 -5.17
CA LEU A 497 12.60 -37.56 -4.92
C LEU A 497 11.64 -38.76 -4.84
N THR A 498 10.37 -38.55 -4.48
CA THR A 498 9.38 -39.65 -4.53
C THR A 498 9.06 -40.11 -5.95
N GLN A 499 9.33 -39.30 -6.96
CA GLN A 499 8.97 -39.54 -8.37
C GLN A 499 7.47 -39.78 -8.60
N ILE A 500 6.61 -39.47 -7.61
CA ILE A 500 5.16 -39.71 -7.66
C ILE A 500 4.44 -38.81 -8.68
N LEU A 501 5.08 -37.70 -9.07
CA LEU A 501 4.56 -36.75 -10.05
C LEU A 501 5.43 -36.77 -11.30
N GLY A 502 5.06 -37.60 -12.28
CA GLY A 502 5.79 -37.78 -13.54
C GLY A 502 6.13 -36.48 -14.30
N GLN A 503 5.32 -35.43 -14.12
CA GLN A 503 5.52 -34.13 -14.76
C GLN A 503 6.67 -33.28 -14.19
N PHE A 504 7.22 -33.66 -13.03
CA PHE A 504 8.35 -32.98 -12.38
C PHE A 504 9.63 -33.83 -12.40
N GLN A 505 9.67 -34.90 -13.21
CA GLN A 505 10.88 -35.69 -13.43
C GLN A 505 11.89 -34.89 -14.25
N ASP A 506 13.13 -34.79 -13.77
CA ASP A 506 14.23 -34.27 -14.60
C ASP A 506 14.59 -35.35 -15.62
N ARG A 507 14.24 -35.11 -16.89
CA ARG A 507 14.60 -36.00 -18.00
C ARG A 507 16.12 -36.08 -18.24
N ASP A 508 16.91 -35.23 -17.58
CA ASP A 508 18.35 -35.15 -17.74
C ASP A 508 19.13 -36.23 -16.96
N LEU A 509 18.50 -36.95 -16.03
CA LEU A 509 19.14 -38.06 -15.31
C LEU A 509 19.12 -39.39 -16.08
N ASN A 510 18.36 -39.51 -17.16
CA ASN A 510 18.27 -40.72 -17.99
C ASN A 510 19.07 -40.64 -19.30
N ARG A 511 20.00 -39.67 -19.43
CA ARG A 511 20.93 -39.57 -20.58
C ARG A 511 22.36 -40.05 -20.26
N GLN A 512 22.58 -40.60 -19.07
CA GLN A 512 23.84 -41.26 -18.70
C GLN A 512 23.52 -42.65 -18.13
N SER A 513 23.11 -43.56 -19.01
CA SER A 513 23.11 -45.00 -18.75
C SER A 513 23.28 -45.72 -20.08
#